data_AF-A0A6F8VCP9-F1
#
_entry.id   AF-A0A6F8VCP9-F1
#
_cell.length_a   1.000
_cell.length_b   1.000
_cell.length_c   1.000
_cell.angle_alpha   90.00
_cell.angle_beta   90.00
_cell.angle_gamma   90.00
#
_symmetry.space_group_name_H-M   'P 1'
#
loop_
_entity.id
_entity.type
_entity.pdbx_description
1 polymer ?
#
loop_
_entity_poly.entity_id
_entity_poly.type
_entity_poly.pdbx_seq_one_letter_code
_entity_poly.pdbx_strand_id
1 'polypeptide(L)' 'MEMQKSSVKKAVKTTAKSKQAKSHAQSPEREQMIAEAAYFHAQQRGFAAGSDLDDWLRAEKEVSQFI' A
#
# COMPACT_ATOMS: atom_id res chain seq x y z
N MET A 1 -23.13 -21.88 -18.78
CA MET A 1 -22.71 -20.56 -18.26
C MET A 1 -22.12 -20.82 -16.89
N GLU A 2 -20.91 -21.37 -16.82
CA GLU A 2 -20.34 -21.88 -15.57
C GLU A 2 -19.12 -21.04 -15.18
N MET A 3 -19.31 -20.23 -14.13
CA MET A 3 -18.33 -19.32 -13.59
C MET A 3 -17.54 -20.03 -12.51
N GLN A 4 -16.43 -20.68 -12.87
CA GLN A 4 -15.45 -21.15 -11.89
C GLN A 4 -14.27 -20.17 -11.85
N LYS A 5 -14.40 -19.12 -11.03
CA LYS A 5 -13.29 -18.23 -10.71
C LYS A 5 -12.40 -18.90 -9.66
N SER A 6 -11.35 -19.51 -10.17
CA SER A 6 -10.33 -20.25 -9.44
C SER A 6 -9.72 -19.44 -8.29
N SER A 7 -9.62 -20.12 -7.16
CA SER A 7 -8.91 -19.75 -5.94
C SER A 7 -7.48 -19.27 -6.25
N VAL A 8 -7.21 -17.98 -6.09
CA VAL A 8 -5.82 -17.48 -5.96
C VAL A 8 -5.56 -17.22 -4.49
N LYS A 9 -5.11 -18.27 -3.81
CA LYS A 9 -4.41 -18.18 -2.54
C LYS A 9 -3.09 -17.46 -2.79
N LYS A 10 -2.99 -16.19 -2.42
CA LYS A 10 -1.68 -15.54 -2.24
C LYS A 10 -1.62 -14.95 -0.85
N ALA A 11 -1.17 -15.78 0.08
CA ALA A 11 -0.66 -15.34 1.35
C ALA A 11 0.57 -14.46 1.09
N VAL A 12 0.36 -13.16 0.94
CA VAL A 12 1.45 -12.20 0.94
C VAL A 12 1.80 -11.90 2.38
N LYS A 13 2.80 -12.63 2.88
CA LYS A 13 3.56 -12.25 4.07
C LYS A 13 4.04 -10.82 3.90
N THR A 14 3.52 -9.89 4.70
CA THR A 14 4.16 -8.58 4.93
C THR A 14 4.05 -8.20 6.40
N THR A 15 4.53 -9.08 7.28
CA THR A 15 5.07 -8.62 8.57
C THR A 15 6.48 -8.10 8.31
N ALA A 16 6.59 -6.85 7.85
CA ALA A 16 7.84 -6.10 7.89
C ALA A 16 7.66 -4.91 8.83
N LYS A 17 7.47 -5.22 10.12
CA LYS A 17 7.58 -4.23 11.18
C LYS A 17 9.07 -3.99 11.46
N SER A 18 9.47 -2.74 11.23
CA SER A 18 10.54 -1.97 11.88
C SER A 18 12.00 -2.36 11.67
N LYS A 19 12.74 -1.45 11.01
CA LYS A 19 13.88 -0.80 11.69
C LYS A 19 14.11 0.64 11.22
N GLN A 20 13.69 1.53 12.11
CA GLN A 20 14.10 2.91 12.30
C GLN A 20 15.55 3.17 11.87
N ALA A 21 15.75 4.04 10.88
CA ALA A 21 17.01 4.73 10.63
C ALA A 21 16.69 6.23 10.50
N LYS A 22 17.23 6.97 11.45
CA LYS A 22 17.07 8.41 11.66
C LYS A 22 17.76 9.18 10.53
N SER A 23 17.03 10.06 9.86
CA SER A 23 17.57 11.30 9.31
C SER A 23 16.44 12.33 9.19
N HIS A 24 16.60 13.46 9.87
CA HIS A 24 15.69 14.60 9.77
C HIS A 24 15.77 15.19 8.36
N ALA A 25 14.63 15.31 7.65
CA ALA A 25 14.20 16.57 7.02
C ALA A 25 12.95 16.47 6.12
N GLN A 26 12.47 15.29 5.72
CA GLN A 26 11.20 15.14 4.99
C GLN A 26 10.54 13.83 5.48
N SER A 27 10.01 13.90 6.71
CA SER A 27 9.24 12.90 7.46
C SER A 27 9.22 11.46 6.88
N PRO A 28 10.12 10.56 7.32
CA PRO A 28 9.92 9.11 7.12
C PRO A 28 8.54 8.63 7.60
N GLU A 29 7.89 9.39 8.48
CA GLU A 29 6.50 9.22 8.88
C GLU A 29 5.50 9.46 7.74
N ARG A 30 5.72 10.46 6.87
CA ARG A 30 4.91 10.71 5.66
C ARG A 30 4.98 9.50 4.73
N GLU A 31 6.19 9.03 4.41
CA GLU A 31 6.38 7.86 3.54
C GLU A 31 5.74 6.60 4.13
N GLN A 32 5.81 6.42 5.45
CA GLN A 32 5.12 5.32 6.14
C GLN A 32 3.60 5.43 6.01
N MET A 33 3.02 6.61 6.23
CA MET A 33 1.60 6.84 6.06
C MET A 33 1.15 6.58 4.61
N ILE A 34 1.96 7.00 3.63
CA ILE A 34 1.69 6.77 2.21
C ILE A 34 1.72 5.28 1.90
N ALA A 35 2.76 4.56 2.37
CA ALA A 35 2.88 3.13 2.14
C ALA A 35 1.72 2.35 2.79
N GLU A 36 1.29 2.75 3.98
CA GLU A 36 0.18 2.12 4.69
C GLU A 36 -1.16 2.38 3.98
N ALA A 37 -1.43 3.62 3.55
CA ALA A 37 -2.62 3.94 2.77
C ALA A 37 -2.64 3.23 1.41
N ALA A 38 -1.52 3.20 0.68
CA ALA A 38 -1.40 2.49 -0.58
C ALA A 38 -1.65 0.98 -0.41
N TYR A 39 -1.17 0.40 0.68
CA TYR A 39 -1.45 -0.99 1.03
C TYR A 39 -2.95 -1.24 1.26
N PHE A 40 -3.65 -0.35 1.96
CA PHE A 40 -5.10 -0.47 2.14
C PHE A 40 -5.86 -0.34 0.82
N HIS A 41 -5.47 0.58 -0.07
CA HIS A 41 -6.09 0.70 -1.39
C HIS A 41 -5.85 -0.54 -2.26
N ALA A 42 -4.63 -1.05 -2.27
CA ALA A 42 -4.29 -2.30 -2.96
C ALA A 42 -5.07 -3.48 -2.36
N GLN A 43 -5.19 -3.57 -1.04
CA GLN A 43 -5.96 -4.61 -0.35
C GLN A 43 -7.45 -4.57 -0.72
N GLN A 44 -8.07 -3.40 -0.78
CA GLN A 44 -9.48 -3.23 -1.17
C GLN A 44 -9.74 -3.70 -2.60
N ARG A 45 -8.76 -3.55 -3.50
CA ARG A 45 -8.84 -4.04 -4.88
C ARG A 45 -8.34 -5.49 -5.06
N GLY A 46 -7.85 -6.12 -4.00
CA GLY A 46 -7.31 -7.47 -4.05
C GLY A 46 -5.94 -7.58 -4.74
N PHE A 47 -5.10 -6.54 -4.62
CA PHE A 47 -3.75 -6.46 -5.20
C PHE A 47 -3.73 -6.68 -6.72
N ALA A 48 -4.63 -6.00 -7.42
CA ALA A 48 -4.67 -6.02 -8.89
C ALA A 48 -3.36 -5.47 -9.48
N ALA A 49 -2.68 -6.29 -10.29
CA ALA A 49 -1.42 -5.92 -10.91
C ALA A 49 -1.59 -4.72 -11.85
N GLY A 50 -0.65 -3.75 -11.77
CA GLY A 50 -0.64 -2.57 -12.64
C GLY A 50 -1.39 -1.36 -12.07
N SER A 51 -1.96 -1.48 -10.86
CA SER A 51 -2.54 -0.36 -10.15
C SER A 51 -1.75 0.06 -8.91
N ASP A 52 -0.60 -0.59 -8.66
CA ASP A 52 0.27 -0.33 -7.51
C ASP A 52 0.77 1.14 -7.49
N LEU A 53 1.10 1.67 -8.66
CA LEU A 53 1.56 3.07 -8.79
C LEU A 53 0.41 4.06 -8.55
N ASP A 54 -0.80 3.72 -9.01
CA ASP A 54 -1.99 4.55 -8.81
C ASP A 54 -2.38 4.59 -7.32
N ASP A 55 -2.29 3.45 -6.63
CA ASP A 55 -2.47 3.36 -5.16
C ASP A 55 -1.48 4.25 -4.41
N TRP A 56 -0.22 4.21 -4.82
CA TRP A 56 0.83 4.99 -4.19
C TRP A 56 0.66 6.49 -4.42
N LEU A 57 0.35 6.91 -5.66
CA LEU A 57 0.06 8.31 -6.00
C LEU A 57 -1.18 8.83 -5.27
N ARG A 58 -2.21 8.00 -5.12
CA ARG A 58 -3.42 8.35 -4.39
C ARG A 58 -3.15 8.51 -2.90
N ALA A 59 -2.42 7.57 -2.31
CA ALA A 59 -1.95 7.67 -0.95
C ALA A 59 -1.07 8.90 -0.70
N GLU A 60 -0.19 9.25 -1.65
CA GLU A 60 0.63 10.47 -1.56
C GLU A 60 -0.20 11.73 -1.46
N LYS A 61 -1.26 11.84 -2.27
CA LYS A 61 -2.18 12.97 -2.24
C LYS A 61 -2.99 13.02 -0.95
N GLU A 62 -3.51 11.87 -0.51
CA GLU A 62 -4.27 11.76 0.73
C GLU A 62 -3.41 12.23 1.92
N VAL A 63 -2.20 11.67 2.06
CA VAL A 63 -1.29 12.03 3.14
C VAL A 63 -0.83 13.49 3.02
N SER A 64 -0.53 13.98 1.82
CA SER A 64 -0.18 15.39 1.63
C SER A 64 -1.31 16.37 1.95
N GLN A 65 -2.56 15.92 2.01
CA GLN A 65 -3.71 16.74 2.39
C GLN A 65 -3.94 16.74 3.91
N PHE A 66 -3.43 15.73 4.62
CA PHE A 66 -3.58 15.58 6.06
C PHE A 66 -2.47 16.22 6.90
N ILE A 67 -1.33 16.57 6.29
CA ILE A 67 -0.16 17.18 6.94
C ILE A 67 -0.04 18.63 6.47
#